data_AF-A0A4Y2LQB1-F1
#
_entry.id   AF-A0A4Y2LQB1-F1
#
_cell.length_a   1.000
_cell.length_b   1.000
_cell.length_c   1.000
_cell.angle_alpha   90.00
_cell.angle_beta   90.00
_cell.angle_gamma   90.00
#
_symmetry.space_group_name_H-M   'P 1'
#
loop_
_entity.id
_entity.type
_entity.pdbx_description
1 polymer ?
#
loop_
_entity_poly.entity_id
_entity_poly.type
_entity_poly.pdbx_seq_one_letter_code
_entity_poly.pdbx_strand_id
1 'polypeptide(L)'
;MARRLGTNITETARLVRCSRSADVSIHAKWINDGDTSSRRQSVCRPRVMKEKGRPRPSRLVKQNRRQTETQLTSQYNAGPSASVSEHTVQRTLLDTPECAADVPLLCLC
;
A
#
# COMPACT_ATOMS: atom_id res chain seq x y z
N MET A 1 14.25 22.48 -13.41
CA MET A 1 14.29 23.08 -14.77
C MET A 1 14.84 24.52 -14.79
N ALA A 2 14.77 25.28 -13.70
CA ALA A 2 15.20 26.69 -13.67
C ALA A 2 16.72 27.00 -13.74
N ARG A 3 17.63 26.00 -13.78
CA ARG A 3 19.10 26.24 -13.85
C ARG A 3 19.77 25.89 -15.18
N ARG A 4 19.09 25.21 -16.12
CA ARG A 4 19.68 24.94 -17.46
C ARG A 4 19.41 26.06 -18.48
N LEU A 5 18.45 26.95 -18.22
CA LEU A 5 18.02 27.99 -19.18
C LEU A 5 18.14 29.45 -18.68
N GLY A 6 18.50 29.69 -17.40
CA GLY A 6 18.63 31.06 -16.87
C GLY A 6 17.32 31.88 -16.79
N THR A 7 16.16 31.24 -16.92
CA THR A 7 14.84 31.90 -16.94
C THR A 7 14.32 32.16 -15.52
N ASN A 8 13.63 33.29 -15.34
CA ASN A 8 13.01 33.62 -14.05
C ASN A 8 11.74 32.77 -13.80
N ILE A 9 11.30 32.70 -12.53
CA ILE A 9 10.13 31.89 -12.10
C ILE A 9 8.84 32.33 -12.81
N THR A 10 8.67 33.63 -13.08
CA THR A 10 7.48 34.17 -13.74
C THR A 10 7.40 33.74 -15.21
N GLU A 11 8.52 33.77 -15.93
CA GLU A 11 8.60 33.28 -17.31
C GLU A 11 8.39 31.77 -17.37
N THR A 12 8.98 31.03 -16.43
CA THR A 12 8.79 29.57 -16.35
C THR A 12 7.32 29.21 -16.09
N ALA A 13 6.66 29.90 -15.17
CA ALA A 13 5.23 29.72 -14.89
C ALA A 13 4.35 30.02 -16.12
N ARG A 14 4.68 31.06 -16.90
CA ARG A 14 3.98 31.39 -18.16
C ARG A 14 4.18 30.32 -19.24
N LEU A 15 5.40 29.80 -19.38
CA LEU A 15 5.73 28.74 -20.33
C LEU A 15 5.01 27.42 -20.01
N VAL A 16 4.99 27.04 -18.73
CA VAL A 16 4.36 25.80 -18.25
C VAL A 16 2.85 25.97 -18.05
N ARG A 17 2.31 27.20 -18.23
CA ARG A 17 0.90 27.59 -18.00
C ARG A 17 0.40 27.16 -16.63
N CYS A 18 1.28 27.21 -15.63
CA CYS A 18 1.02 26.81 -14.25
C CYS A 18 1.14 28.03 -13.33
N SER A 19 0.56 27.97 -12.14
CA SER A 19 0.69 29.07 -11.18
C SER A 19 2.15 29.22 -10.73
N ARG A 20 2.57 30.45 -10.39
CA ARG A 20 3.89 30.68 -9.76
C ARG A 20 4.08 29.84 -8.49
N SER A 21 3.01 29.60 -7.73
CA SER A 21 3.05 28.78 -6.51
C SER A 21 3.31 27.30 -6.81
N ALA A 22 2.74 26.76 -7.87
CA ALA A 22 3.01 25.38 -8.30
C ALA A 22 4.47 25.24 -8.75
N ASP A 23 4.99 26.20 -9.52
CA ASP A 23 6.38 26.20 -9.97
C ASP A 23 7.37 26.24 -8.79
N VAL A 24 7.13 27.11 -7.80
CA VAL A 24 7.92 27.18 -6.57
C VAL A 24 7.84 25.88 -5.76
N SER A 25 6.65 25.28 -5.61
CA SER A 25 6.49 24.02 -4.88
C SER A 25 7.21 22.86 -5.57
N ILE A 26 7.17 22.78 -6.89
CA ILE A 26 7.88 21.76 -7.68
C ILE A 26 9.39 21.99 -7.59
N HIS A 27 9.83 23.25 -7.68
CA HIS A 27 11.25 23.59 -7.56
C HIS A 27 11.81 23.25 -6.18
N ALA A 28 11.09 23.59 -5.12
CA ALA A 28 11.46 23.25 -3.74
C ALA A 28 11.48 21.73 -3.54
N LYS A 29 10.46 21.01 -4.00
CA LYS A 29 10.41 19.54 -3.90
C LYS A 29 11.60 18.91 -4.62
N TRP A 30 11.96 19.39 -5.81
CA TRP A 30 13.12 18.89 -6.55
C TRP A 30 14.45 19.15 -5.84
N ILE A 31 14.63 20.30 -5.18
CA ILE A 31 15.86 20.58 -4.40
C ILE A 31 15.97 19.67 -3.19
N ASN A 32 14.86 19.39 -2.50
CA ASN A 32 14.85 18.59 -1.29
C ASN A 32 14.91 17.08 -1.57
N ASP A 33 14.11 16.60 -2.52
CA ASP A 33 13.93 15.17 -2.78
C ASP A 33 14.82 14.66 -3.94
N GLY A 34 15.39 15.56 -4.76
CA GLY A 34 16.11 15.23 -5.99
C GLY A 34 15.22 14.68 -7.11
N ASP A 35 13.93 14.49 -6.86
CA ASP A 35 12.98 13.88 -7.80
C ASP A 35 12.11 14.95 -8.48
N THR A 36 11.90 14.78 -9.79
CA THR A 36 10.95 15.58 -10.59
C THR A 36 9.59 14.89 -10.71
N SER A 37 9.49 13.64 -10.24
CA SER A 37 8.30 12.84 -10.34
C SER A 37 7.27 13.19 -9.26
N SER A 38 6.00 13.04 -9.64
CA SER A 38 4.89 13.10 -8.71
C SER A 38 4.61 11.76 -8.02
N ARG A 39 5.49 10.74 -8.16
CA ARG A 39 5.26 9.42 -7.55
C ARG A 39 5.04 9.58 -6.07
N ARG A 40 3.79 9.34 -5.66
CA ARG A 40 3.46 9.19 -4.25
C ARG A 40 4.10 7.88 -3.80
N GLN A 41 5.02 7.94 -2.85
CA GLN A 41 5.39 6.73 -2.11
C GLN A 41 4.08 6.15 -1.56
N SER A 42 3.81 4.87 -1.80
CA SER A 42 2.58 4.26 -1.31
C SER A 42 2.61 4.29 0.21
N VAL A 43 1.99 5.31 0.81
CA VAL A 43 1.85 5.44 2.28
C VAL A 43 0.72 4.53 2.76
N CYS A 44 0.70 3.29 2.28
CA CYS A 44 -0.24 2.30 2.78
C CYS A 44 0.18 1.97 4.22
N ARG A 45 -0.77 2.09 5.15
CA ARG A 45 -0.57 1.65 6.53
C ARG A 45 -0.11 0.19 6.53
N PRO A 46 0.89 -0.18 7.34
CA PRO A 46 1.29 -1.59 7.49
C PRO A 46 0.06 -2.43 7.82
N ARG A 47 -0.26 -3.40 6.97
CA ARG A 47 -1.33 -4.36 7.26
C ARG A 47 -0.90 -5.14 8.50
N VAL A 48 -1.76 -5.25 9.50
CA VAL A 48 -1.55 -6.07 10.71
C VAL A 48 -1.19 -7.52 10.32
N MET A 49 -1.68 -7.97 9.17
CA MET A 49 -1.37 -9.29 8.61
C MET A 49 0.00 -9.44 7.94
N LYS A 50 0.79 -8.37 7.86
CA LYS A 50 2.19 -8.36 7.38
C LYS A 50 3.19 -8.08 8.51
N GLU A 51 2.76 -8.16 9.77
CA GLU A 51 3.63 -7.99 10.93
C GLU A 51 4.76 -9.04 10.92
N LYS A 52 5.98 -8.61 11.28
CA LYS A 52 7.14 -9.50 11.36
C LYS A 52 6.89 -10.58 12.43
N GLY A 53 7.26 -11.81 12.12
CA GLY A 53 7.09 -12.95 13.04
C GLY A 53 5.73 -13.66 12.93
N ARG A 54 4.79 -13.16 12.12
CA ARG A 54 3.52 -13.85 11.86
C ARG A 54 3.59 -14.72 10.59
N PRO A 55 2.95 -15.91 10.58
CA PRO A 55 2.84 -16.70 9.36
C PRO A 55 2.19 -15.87 8.26
N ARG A 56 2.73 -15.98 7.04
CA ARG A 56 2.10 -15.31 5.89
C ARG A 56 0.69 -15.90 5.72
N PRO A 57 -0.33 -15.09 5.40
CA PRO A 57 -1.69 -15.58 5.18
C PRO A 57 -1.73 -16.74 4.17
N SER A 58 -0.92 -16.68 3.12
CA SER A 58 -0.81 -17.76 2.12
C SER A 58 -0.28 -19.09 2.68
N ARG A 59 0.57 -19.06 3.71
CA ARG A 59 1.03 -20.30 4.38
C ARG A 59 -0.09 -20.94 5.21
N LEU A 60 -0.89 -20.13 5.90
CA LEU A 60 -1.99 -20.61 6.72
C LEU A 60 -3.11 -21.22 5.87
N VAL A 61 -3.45 -20.59 4.75
CA VAL A 61 -4.43 -21.13 3.79
C VAL A 61 -3.95 -22.47 3.21
N LYS A 62 -2.68 -22.56 2.81
CA LYS A 62 -2.11 -23.80 2.25
C LYS A 62 -2.06 -24.95 3.24
N GLN A 63 -1.75 -24.67 4.51
CA GLN A 63 -1.73 -25.69 5.58
C GLN A 63 -3.13 -26.17 5.96
N ASN A 64 -4.15 -25.32 5.79
CA ASN A 64 -5.50 -25.57 6.28
C ASN A 64 -6.55 -25.47 5.17
N ARG A 65 -6.30 -26.12 4.03
CA ARG A 65 -7.18 -26.07 2.83
C ARG A 65 -8.65 -26.46 3.08
N ARG A 66 -8.95 -27.13 4.20
CA ARG A 66 -10.29 -27.59 4.59
C ARG A 66 -10.94 -26.82 5.74
N GLN A 67 -10.27 -25.80 6.29
CA GLN A 67 -10.77 -25.06 7.47
C GLN A 67 -11.57 -23.81 7.09
N THR A 68 -12.53 -23.46 7.95
CA THR A 68 -13.36 -22.26 7.83
C THR A 68 -12.59 -21.00 8.27
N GLU A 69 -12.98 -19.83 7.77
CA GLU A 69 -12.38 -18.53 8.10
C GLU A 69 -12.24 -18.27 9.62
N THR A 70 -13.22 -18.72 10.41
CA THR A 70 -13.22 -18.60 11.88
C THR A 70 -12.09 -19.41 12.52
N GLN A 71 -11.76 -20.59 11.98
CA GLN A 71 -10.65 -21.43 12.44
C GLN A 71 -9.29 -20.84 12.03
N LEU A 72 -9.20 -20.24 10.83
CA LEU A 72 -8.01 -19.54 10.40
C LEU A 72 -7.75 -18.30 11.27
N THR A 73 -8.82 -17.58 11.64
CA THR A 73 -8.75 -16.39 12.48
C THR A 73 -8.33 -16.75 13.91
N SER A 74 -8.87 -17.84 14.48
CA SER A 74 -8.47 -18.31 15.82
C SER A 74 -7.01 -18.78 15.84
N GLN A 75 -6.56 -19.50 14.81
CA GLN A 75 -5.17 -19.92 14.67
C GLN A 75 -4.22 -18.72 14.50
N TYR A 76 -4.63 -17.71 13.73
CA TYR A 76 -3.85 -16.48 13.57
C TYR A 76 -3.78 -15.65 14.86
N ASN A 77 -4.86 -15.63 15.63
CA ASN A 77 -4.99 -14.87 16.87
C ASN A 77 -4.41 -15.57 18.10
N ALA A 78 -3.88 -16.79 17.98
CA ALA A 78 -3.23 -17.52 19.07
C ALA A 78 -1.90 -16.90 19.54
N GLY A 79 -1.47 -15.77 18.96
CA GLY A 79 -0.26 -15.03 19.33
C GLY A 79 -0.52 -13.81 20.22
N PRO A 80 0.53 -13.26 20.88
CA PRO A 80 0.39 -12.22 21.90
C PRO A 80 0.13 -10.79 21.38
N SER A 81 0.25 -10.53 20.07
CA SER A 81 -0.08 -9.21 19.48
C SER A 81 -1.54 -9.11 19.04
N ALA A 82 -1.97 -7.90 18.69
CA ALA A 82 -3.37 -7.54 18.41
C ALA A 82 -4.16 -8.61 17.63
N SER A 83 -5.35 -8.94 18.13
CA SER A 83 -6.28 -9.83 17.44
C SER A 83 -6.77 -9.20 16.15
N VAL A 84 -6.97 -10.04 15.14
CA VAL A 84 -7.49 -9.66 13.83
C VAL A 84 -8.95 -10.10 13.74
N SER A 85 -9.82 -9.21 13.28
CA SER A 85 -11.22 -9.56 13.01
C SER A 85 -11.34 -10.41 11.75
N GLU A 86 -12.36 -11.26 11.69
CA GLU A 86 -12.69 -12.09 10.52
C GLU A 86 -12.72 -11.25 9.24
N HIS A 87 -13.47 -10.14 9.24
CA HIS A 87 -13.52 -9.20 8.10
C HIS A 87 -12.13 -8.71 7.62
N THR A 88 -11.15 -8.56 8.52
CA THR A 88 -9.78 -8.17 8.14
C THR A 88 -9.01 -9.35 7.52
N VAL A 89 -9.25 -10.57 8.00
CA VAL A 89 -8.75 -11.82 7.41
C VAL A 89 -9.33 -11.99 6.01
N GLN A 90 -10.66 -11.92 5.86
CA GLN A 90 -11.36 -12.02 4.57
C GLN A 90 -10.78 -11.05 3.53
N ARG A 91 -10.70 -9.75 3.87
CA ARG A 91 -10.19 -8.73 2.96
C ARG A 91 -8.74 -8.99 2.55
N THR A 92 -7.92 -9.47 3.48
CA THR A 92 -6.53 -9.81 3.18
C THR A 92 -6.43 -11.05 2.30
N LEU A 93 -7.26 -12.07 2.53
CA LEU A 93 -7.31 -13.27 1.69
C LEU A 93 -7.73 -12.93 0.25
N LEU A 94 -8.70 -12.04 0.08
CA LEU A 94 -9.15 -11.56 -1.24
C LEU A 94 -8.10 -10.70 -1.96
N ASP A 95 -7.36 -9.86 -1.22
CA ASP A 95 -6.30 -9.01 -1.76
C ASP A 95 -5.00 -9.77 -2.10
N THR A 96 -4.86 -11.03 -1.65
CA THR A 96 -3.62 -11.80 -1.83
C THR A 96 -3.77 -12.74 -3.03
N PRO A 97 -3.11 -12.47 -4.18
CA PRO A 97 -3.28 -13.27 -5.40
C PRO A 97 -2.83 -14.73 -5.22
N GLU A 98 -1.93 -15.00 -4.27
CA GLU A 98 -1.48 -16.35 -3.91
C GLU A 98 -2.55 -17.22 -3.26
N CYS A 99 -3.63 -16.63 -2.71
CA CYS A 99 -4.70 -17.35 -2.03
C CYS A 99 -5.93 -17.58 -2.92
N ALA A 100 -6.08 -16.83 -4.01
CA ALA A 100 -7.29 -16.84 -4.84
C ALA A 100 -7.59 -18.20 -5.52
N ALA A 101 -6.57 -19.07 -5.68
CA ALA A 101 -6.73 -20.39 -6.32
C ALA A 101 -7.08 -21.52 -5.34
N ASP A 102 -6.87 -21.31 -4.03
CA ASP A 102 -7.02 -22.35 -2.99
C ASP A 102 -8.21 -22.14 -2.06
N VAL A 103 -8.96 -21.04 -2.23
CA VAL A 103 -10.19 -20.79 -1.48
C VAL A 103 -11.34 -21.48 -2.21
N PRO A 104 -11.87 -22.63 -1.73
CA PRO A 104 -13.13 -23.11 -2.23
C PRO A 104 -14.16 -22.08 -1.79
N LEU A 105 -14.70 -21.33 -2.76
CA LEU A 105 -15.92 -20.53 -2.63
C LEU A 105 -16.16 -20.05 -1.19
N LEU A 106 -15.46 -19.00 -0.75
CA LEU A 106 -16.04 -18.07 0.22
C LEU A 106 -17.21 -17.35 -0.50
N CYS A 107 -18.19 -18.15 -0.94
CA CYS A 107 -19.39 -17.71 -1.60
C CYS A 107 -20.29 -17.18 -0.50
N LEU A 108 -20.47 -15.86 -0.55
CA LEU A 108 -21.79 -15.25 -0.49
C LEU A 108 -22.75 -15.89 0.52
N CYS A 109 -22.60 -15.49 1.78
CA CYS A 109 -23.74 -15.28 2.67
C CYS A 109 -23.52 -13.91 3.32
#